data_AF-A0A2A5WG85-F1
#
_entry.id   AF-A0A2A5WG85-F1
#
_cell.length_a   1.000
_cell.length_b   1.000
_cell.length_c   1.000
_cell.angle_alpha   90.00
_cell.angle_beta   90.00
_cell.angle_gamma   90.00
#
_symmetry.space_group_name_H-M   'P 1'
#
loop_
_entity.id
_entity.type
_entity.pdbx_description
1 polymer ?
#
loop_
_entity_poly.entity_id
_entity_poly.type
_entity_poly.pdbx_seq_one_letter_code
_entity_poly.pdbx_strand_id
1 'polypeptide(L)'
;MKKVSIDVWIQLFGMLSVVAGLIFVGLQMMQTQRIALASQQQARAGILNDMVLGLTEADVDFQSIFWERNFQNSLSTEEVAYRNQIHIAWSLHENDFYQYTQGLMDEETWTAKLEGITLIYGYCDVREIYNRRAPIFAAPFRTIVESLPDECAN
;
A
#
# COMPACT_ATOMS: atom_id res chain seq x y z
N MET A 1 38.94 13.62 -48.52
CA MET A 1 38.30 13.27 -47.25
C MET A 1 39.12 12.16 -46.59
N LYS A 2 39.61 12.34 -45.34
CA LYS A 2 40.34 11.29 -44.61
C LYS A 2 39.37 10.15 -44.27
N LYS A 3 39.70 8.92 -44.66
CA LYS A 3 38.94 7.72 -44.25
C LYS A 3 39.29 7.45 -42.78
N VAL A 4 38.27 7.38 -41.93
CA VAL A 4 38.42 6.96 -40.53
C VAL A 4 38.86 5.49 -40.52
N SER A 5 39.88 5.15 -39.72
CA SER A 5 40.37 3.76 -39.64
C SER A 5 39.33 2.86 -38.96
N ILE A 6 39.34 1.58 -39.32
CA ILE A 6 38.46 0.57 -38.73
C ILE A 6 38.70 0.46 -37.21
N ASP A 7 39.94 0.64 -36.76
CA ASP A 7 40.29 0.60 -35.33
C ASP A 7 39.57 1.69 -34.51
N VAL A 8 39.42 2.90 -35.06
CA VAL A 8 38.68 3.99 -34.40
C VAL A 8 37.20 3.63 -34.27
N TRP A 9 36.62 2.95 -35.27
CA TRP A 9 35.25 2.46 -35.18
C TRP A 9 35.10 1.38 -34.12
N ILE A 10 35.99 0.38 -34.10
CA ILE A 10 35.98 -0.69 -33.10
C ILE A 10 36.10 -0.11 -31.69
N GLN A 11 37.01 0.84 -31.48
CA GLN A 11 37.19 1.51 -30.19
C GLN A 11 35.95 2.31 -29.78
N LEU A 12 35.33 3.04 -30.71
CA LEU A 12 34.10 3.78 -30.46
C LEU A 12 32.96 2.83 -30.03
N PHE A 13 32.76 1.73 -30.76
CA PHE A 13 31.76 0.73 -30.40
C PHE A 13 32.06 0.04 -29.06
N GLY A 14 33.33 -0.21 -28.76
CA GLY A 14 33.76 -0.74 -27.46
C GLY A 14 33.38 0.19 -26.31
N MET A 15 33.68 1.48 -26.42
CA MET A 15 33.29 2.48 -25.41
C MET A 15 31.78 2.64 -25.31
N LEU A 16 31.07 2.65 -26.45
CA LEU A 16 29.61 2.75 -26.47
C LEU A 16 28.95 1.54 -25.80
N SER A 17 29.50 0.34 -26.00
CA SER A 17 29.03 -0.89 -25.34
C SER A 17 29.17 -0.80 -23.81
N VAL A 18 30.29 -0.28 -23.30
CA VAL A 18 30.48 -0.06 -21.86
C VAL A 18 29.45 0.93 -21.31
N VAL A 19 29.22 2.06 -22.00
CA VAL A 19 28.22 3.05 -21.58
C VAL A 19 26.81 2.45 -21.59
N ALA A 20 26.45 1.70 -22.63
CA ALA A 20 25.16 1.01 -22.71
C ALA A 20 24.98 0.01 -21.54
N GLY A 21 26.03 -0.73 -21.19
CA GLY A 21 26.03 -1.63 -20.03
C GLY A 21 25.80 -0.89 -18.70
N LEU A 22 26.46 0.26 -18.50
CA LEU A 22 26.28 1.08 -17.29
C LEU A 22 24.85 1.65 -17.19
N ILE A 23 24.27 2.10 -18.30
CA ILE A 23 22.88 2.57 -18.33
C ILE A 23 21.93 1.45 -17.95
N PHE A 24 22.11 0.25 -18.52
CA PHE A 24 21.28 -0.91 -18.21
C PHE A 24 21.33 -1.27 -16.72
N VAL A 25 22.53 -1.30 -16.13
CA VAL A 25 22.69 -1.54 -14.68
C VAL A 25 21.99 -0.45 -13.85
N GLY A 26 22.12 0.83 -14.25
CA GLY A 26 21.42 1.93 -13.59
C GLY A 26 19.90 1.77 -13.61
N LEU A 27 19.33 1.36 -14.75
CA LEU A 27 17.89 1.08 -14.88
C LEU A 27 17.46 -0.08 -13.97
N GLN A 28 18.24 -1.18 -13.93
CA GLN A 28 17.95 -2.33 -13.07
C GLN A 28 18.01 -1.97 -11.57
N MET A 29 18.97 -1.14 -11.15
CA MET A 29 19.08 -0.69 -9.76
C MET A 29 17.87 0.16 -9.35
N MET A 30 17.40 1.07 -10.20
CA MET A 30 16.19 1.85 -9.92
C MET A 30 14.96 0.95 -9.75
N GLN A 31 14.78 -0.05 -10.62
CA GLN A 31 13.67 -1.00 -10.51
C GLN A 31 13.77 -1.83 -9.21
N THR A 32 14.97 -2.31 -8.88
CA THR A 32 15.22 -3.09 -7.66
C THR A 32 14.93 -2.26 -6.41
N GLN A 33 15.36 -1.00 -6.39
CA GLN A 33 15.08 -0.08 -5.29
C GLN A 33 13.56 0.16 -5.12
N ARG A 34 12.83 0.34 -6.22
CA ARG A 34 11.37 0.50 -6.20
C ARG A 34 10.68 -0.72 -5.59
N ILE A 35 11.05 -1.92 -6.03
CA ILE A 35 10.51 -3.18 -5.50
C ILE A 35 10.85 -3.31 -4.00
N ALA A 36 12.08 -2.99 -3.60
CA ALA A 36 12.49 -3.06 -2.20
C ALA A 36 11.67 -2.12 -1.29
N LEU A 37 11.40 -0.89 -1.73
CA LEU A 37 10.55 0.05 -0.98
C LEU A 37 9.11 -0.44 -0.84
N ALA A 38 8.55 -0.99 -1.93
CA ALA A 38 7.25 -1.65 -1.93
C ALA A 38 7.18 -2.84 -0.96
N SER A 39 8.17 -3.74 -0.99
CA SER A 39 8.25 -4.85 -0.06
C SER A 39 8.39 -4.37 1.40
N GLN A 40 9.10 -3.27 1.65
CA GLN A 40 9.15 -2.68 2.99
C GLN A 40 7.79 -2.14 3.44
N GLN A 41 7.04 -1.48 2.56
CA GLN A 41 5.70 -1.00 2.88
C GLN A 41 4.75 -2.17 3.17
N GLN A 42 4.82 -3.25 2.40
CA GLN A 42 4.06 -4.48 2.64
C GLN A 42 4.44 -5.12 3.99
N ALA A 43 5.73 -5.19 4.32
CA ALA A 43 6.19 -5.71 5.61
C ALA A 43 5.68 -4.88 6.79
N ARG A 44 5.63 -3.54 6.66
CA ARG A 44 5.07 -2.65 7.69
C ARG A 44 3.56 -2.85 7.87
N ALA A 45 2.81 -2.99 6.78
CA ALA A 45 1.39 -3.35 6.85
C ALA A 45 1.18 -4.71 7.52
N GLY A 46 2.07 -5.69 7.23
CA GLY A 46 2.10 -7.00 7.90
C GLY A 46 2.30 -6.89 9.41
N ILE A 47 3.25 -6.09 9.89
CA ILE A 47 3.47 -5.87 11.32
C ILE A 47 2.22 -5.31 12.02
N LEU A 48 1.53 -4.35 11.40
CA LEU A 48 0.28 -3.83 11.94
C LEU A 48 -0.79 -4.93 12.00
N ASN A 49 -0.91 -5.73 10.95
CA ASN A 49 -1.87 -6.83 10.90
C ASN A 49 -1.58 -7.88 11.98
N ASP A 50 -0.32 -8.27 12.17
CA ASP A 50 0.10 -9.21 13.21
C ASP A 50 -0.21 -8.68 14.61
N MET A 51 -0.01 -7.38 14.84
CA MET A 51 -0.40 -6.74 16.11
C MET A 51 -1.90 -6.80 16.33
N VAL A 52 -2.71 -6.51 15.31
CA VAL A 52 -4.18 -6.57 15.41
C VAL A 52 -4.64 -8.01 15.61
N LEU A 53 -4.06 -8.99 14.92
CA LEU A 53 -4.36 -10.41 15.09
C LEU A 53 -4.05 -10.89 16.52
N GLY A 54 -2.91 -10.50 17.08
CA GLY A 54 -2.57 -10.84 18.46
C GLY A 54 -3.56 -10.28 19.50
N LEU A 55 -4.17 -9.12 19.22
CA LEU A 55 -5.25 -8.58 20.04
C LEU A 55 -6.56 -9.33 19.83
N THR A 56 -6.90 -9.66 18.58
CA THR A 56 -8.07 -10.50 18.27
C THR A 56 -8.01 -11.85 18.97
N GLU A 57 -6.84 -12.51 18.99
CA GLU A 57 -6.64 -13.79 19.70
C GLU A 57 -6.83 -13.66 21.22
N ALA A 58 -6.57 -12.47 21.77
CA ALA A 58 -6.80 -12.16 23.18
C ALA A 58 -8.23 -11.67 23.48
N ASP A 59 -9.12 -11.67 22.48
CA ASP A 59 -10.46 -11.08 22.55
C ASP A 59 -10.45 -9.59 22.94
N VAL A 60 -9.50 -8.85 22.36
CA VAL A 60 -9.30 -7.41 22.61
C VAL A 60 -9.52 -6.62 21.32
N ASP A 61 -10.42 -5.63 21.39
CA ASP A 61 -10.70 -4.71 20.29
C ASP A 61 -9.59 -3.66 20.14
N PHE A 62 -8.93 -3.66 18.98
CA PHE A 62 -7.85 -2.73 18.64
C PHE A 62 -8.33 -1.28 18.62
N GLN A 63 -9.54 -1.04 18.12
CA GLN A 63 -10.14 0.29 18.06
C GLN A 63 -10.25 0.90 19.46
N SER A 64 -10.84 0.16 20.39
CA SER A 64 -11.04 0.59 21.77
C SER A 64 -9.71 0.90 22.48
N ILE A 65 -8.74 -0.02 22.44
CA ILE A 65 -7.52 0.16 23.25
C ILE A 65 -6.55 1.18 22.65
N PHE A 66 -6.38 1.19 21.32
CA PHE A 66 -5.32 1.96 20.66
C PHE A 66 -5.79 3.35 20.27
N TRP A 67 -6.99 3.44 19.67
CA TRP A 67 -7.51 4.70 19.14
C TRP A 67 -8.33 5.47 20.16
N GLU A 68 -9.10 4.79 21.00
CA GLU A 68 -10.01 5.41 21.95
C GLU A 68 -9.49 5.42 23.37
N ARG A 69 -8.49 4.57 23.68
CA ARG A 69 -7.96 4.33 25.02
C ARG A 69 -9.06 3.94 26.02
N ASN A 70 -10.06 3.22 25.53
CA ASN A 70 -11.14 2.66 26.31
C ASN A 70 -10.83 1.19 26.64
N PHE A 71 -10.67 0.90 27.93
CA PHE A 71 -10.37 -0.45 28.43
C PHE A 71 -11.60 -1.15 29.03
N GLN A 72 -12.76 -0.50 29.00
CA GLN A 72 -14.02 -0.99 29.55
C GLN A 72 -15.11 -0.81 28.48
N ASN A 73 -15.11 -1.70 27.50
CA ASN A 73 -16.18 -1.84 26.53
C ASN A 73 -16.95 -3.15 26.79
N SER A 74 -18.17 -3.23 26.28
CA SER A 74 -19.04 -4.40 26.42
C SER A 74 -19.27 -5.09 25.07
N LEU A 75 -18.25 -5.09 24.21
CA LEU A 75 -18.33 -5.72 22.89
C LEU A 75 -18.37 -7.25 23.03
N SER A 76 -19.15 -7.92 22.18
CA SER A 76 -19.06 -9.37 22.04
C SER A 76 -17.78 -9.76 21.30
N THR A 77 -17.37 -11.03 21.44
CA THR A 77 -16.23 -11.58 20.71
C THR A 77 -16.37 -11.41 19.19
N GLU A 78 -17.58 -11.56 18.66
CA GLU A 78 -17.87 -11.35 17.24
C GLU A 78 -17.71 -9.88 16.83
N GLU A 79 -18.14 -8.94 17.66
CA GLU A 79 -17.96 -7.50 17.41
C GLU A 79 -16.48 -7.12 17.46
N VAL A 80 -15.71 -7.64 18.43
CA VAL A 80 -14.26 -7.48 18.51
C VAL A 80 -13.58 -7.99 17.24
N ALA A 81 -13.90 -9.22 16.83
CA ALA A 81 -13.33 -9.83 15.63
C ALA A 81 -13.67 -9.04 14.37
N TYR A 82 -14.92 -8.58 14.24
CA TYR A 82 -15.37 -7.79 13.10
C TYR A 82 -14.63 -6.46 13.00
N ARG A 83 -14.56 -5.67 14.08
CA ARG A 83 -13.87 -4.37 14.10
C ARG A 83 -12.37 -4.51 13.83
N ASN A 84 -11.73 -5.52 14.40
CA ASN A 84 -10.32 -5.83 14.12
C ASN A 84 -10.09 -6.21 12.65
N GLN A 85 -11.00 -6.98 12.06
CA GLN A 85 -10.92 -7.32 10.63
C GLN A 85 -11.04 -6.09 9.73
N ILE A 86 -11.86 -5.10 10.10
CA ILE A 86 -11.98 -3.83 9.37
C ILE A 86 -10.67 -3.02 9.45
N HIS A 87 -9.97 -3.04 10.59
CA HIS A 87 -8.63 -2.44 10.69
C HIS A 87 -7.59 -3.10 9.77
N ILE A 88 -7.61 -4.43 9.70
CA ILE A 88 -6.74 -5.20 8.80
C ILE A 88 -7.09 -4.89 7.34
N ALA A 89 -8.38 -4.79 7.01
CA ALA A 89 -8.83 -4.44 5.66
C ALA A 89 -8.33 -3.04 5.26
N TRP A 90 -8.47 -2.04 6.12
CA TRP A 90 -7.93 -0.70 5.84
C TRP A 90 -6.40 -0.67 5.67
N SER A 91 -5.66 -1.45 6.47
CA SER A 91 -4.21 -1.64 6.33
C SER A 91 -3.86 -2.27 4.98
N LEU A 92 -4.61 -3.28 4.56
CA LEU A 92 -4.45 -3.94 3.27
C LEU A 92 -4.74 -2.98 2.11
N HIS A 93 -5.84 -2.23 2.16
CA HIS A 93 -6.21 -1.32 1.08
C HIS A 93 -5.25 -0.15 0.91
N GLU A 94 -4.71 0.38 2.01
CA GLU A 94 -3.64 1.38 1.95
C GLU A 94 -2.37 0.80 1.29
N ASN A 95 -2.04 -0.46 1.59
CA ASN A 95 -0.93 -1.14 0.94
C ASN A 95 -1.20 -1.40 -0.55
N ASP A 96 -2.38 -1.91 -0.91
CA ASP A 96 -2.79 -2.15 -2.30
C ASP A 96 -2.68 -0.86 -3.13
N PHE A 97 -3.17 0.26 -2.59
CA PHE A 97 -3.01 1.57 -3.22
C PHE A 97 -1.54 1.94 -3.42
N TYR A 98 -0.71 1.77 -2.38
CA TYR A 98 0.72 2.04 -2.50
C TYR A 98 1.36 1.18 -3.61
N GLN A 99 1.08 -0.12 -3.65
CA GLN A 99 1.59 -1.03 -4.68
C GLN A 99 1.19 -0.59 -6.10
N TYR A 100 -0.06 -0.16 -6.27
CA TYR A 100 -0.55 0.42 -7.52
C TYR A 100 0.21 1.70 -7.91
N THR A 101 0.41 2.64 -6.99
CA THR A 101 1.23 3.85 -7.29
C THR A 101 2.69 3.50 -7.62
N GLN A 102 3.20 2.39 -7.08
CA GLN A 102 4.51 1.84 -7.43
C GLN A 102 4.48 0.99 -8.71
N GLY A 103 3.39 1.01 -9.51
CA GLY A 103 3.32 0.28 -10.78
C GLY A 103 3.59 -1.22 -10.64
N LEU A 104 3.35 -1.77 -9.45
CA LEU A 104 3.48 -3.19 -9.11
C LEU A 104 2.11 -3.89 -9.09
N MET A 105 1.05 -3.16 -9.43
CA MET A 105 -0.32 -3.65 -9.59
C MET A 105 -0.88 -3.03 -10.87
N ASP A 106 -1.49 -3.86 -11.70
CA ASP A 106 -2.14 -3.42 -12.94
C ASP A 106 -3.50 -2.77 -12.67
N GLU A 107 -4.01 -2.05 -13.67
CA GLU A 107 -5.26 -1.27 -13.58
C GLU A 107 -6.49 -2.15 -13.30
N GLU A 108 -6.56 -3.34 -13.90
CA GLU A 108 -7.69 -4.25 -13.72
C GLU A 108 -7.74 -4.75 -12.28
N THR A 109 -6.60 -5.18 -11.75
CA THR A 109 -6.47 -5.58 -10.35
C THR A 109 -6.79 -4.41 -9.41
N TRP A 110 -6.28 -3.22 -9.68
CA TRP A 110 -6.55 -2.03 -8.86
C TRP A 110 -8.04 -1.66 -8.85
N THR A 111 -8.69 -1.69 -10.00
CA THR A 111 -10.14 -1.41 -10.13
C THR A 111 -10.95 -2.38 -9.25
N ALA A 112 -10.62 -3.68 -9.28
CA ALA A 112 -11.28 -4.65 -8.41
C ALA A 112 -11.04 -4.40 -6.91
N LYS A 113 -9.86 -3.90 -6.53
CA LYS A 113 -9.58 -3.51 -5.13
C LYS A 113 -10.36 -2.26 -4.72
N LEU A 114 -10.57 -1.32 -5.64
CA LEU A 114 -11.34 -0.10 -5.38
C LEU A 114 -12.81 -0.42 -5.07
N GLU A 115 -13.40 -1.45 -5.68
CA GLU A 115 -14.73 -1.95 -5.30
C GLU A 115 -14.78 -2.45 -3.85
N GLY A 116 -13.72 -3.15 -3.41
CA GLY A 116 -13.58 -3.58 -2.01
C GLY A 116 -13.49 -2.40 -1.04
N ILE A 117 -12.73 -1.36 -1.41
CA ILE A 117 -12.63 -0.10 -0.65
C ILE A 117 -14.00 0.57 -0.56
N THR A 118 -14.72 0.64 -1.68
CA THR A 118 -16.07 1.23 -1.76
C THR A 118 -17.03 0.52 -0.82
N LEU A 119 -17.02 -0.82 -0.82
CA LEU A 119 -17.85 -1.63 0.04
C LEU A 119 -17.58 -1.36 1.53
N ILE A 120 -16.32 -1.44 1.98
CA ILE A 120 -16.01 -1.25 3.41
C ILE A 120 -16.16 0.20 3.86
N TYR A 121 -16.01 1.16 2.94
CA TYR A 121 -16.31 2.55 3.23
C TYR A 121 -17.81 2.70 3.50
N GLY A 122 -18.68 2.03 2.75
CA GLY A 122 -20.13 2.01 2.97
C GLY A 122 -20.61 1.39 4.29
N TYR A 123 -19.76 0.71 5.07
CA TYR A 123 -20.16 0.14 6.36
C TYR A 123 -20.27 1.22 7.45
N CYS A 124 -21.48 1.70 7.67
CA CYS A 124 -21.75 2.83 8.56
C CYS A 124 -21.58 2.50 10.05
N ASP A 125 -21.79 1.26 10.44
CA ASP A 125 -21.62 0.75 11.81
C ASP A 125 -20.16 0.74 12.29
N VAL A 126 -19.20 0.80 11.37
CA VAL A 126 -17.76 0.86 11.64
C VAL A 126 -17.06 2.05 10.98
N ARG A 127 -17.83 3.05 10.52
CA ARG A 127 -17.28 4.21 9.81
C ARG A 127 -16.32 5.02 10.69
N GLU A 128 -16.47 4.97 12.01
CA GLU A 128 -15.56 5.60 12.96
C GLU A 128 -14.13 5.07 12.83
N ILE A 129 -13.93 3.80 12.45
CA ILE A 129 -12.61 3.23 12.23
C ILE A 129 -11.88 3.97 11.10
N TYR A 130 -12.58 4.20 9.97
CA TYR A 130 -12.02 5.01 8.88
C TYR A 130 -11.74 6.44 9.37
N ASN A 131 -12.72 7.09 10.00
CA ASN A 131 -12.60 8.49 10.43
C ASN A 131 -11.40 8.72 11.38
N ARG A 132 -11.10 7.74 12.24
CA ARG A 132 -9.95 7.78 13.15
C ARG A 132 -8.62 7.59 12.43
N ARG A 133 -8.60 6.75 11.39
CA ARG A 133 -7.38 6.45 10.60
C ARG A 133 -7.12 7.46 9.47
N ALA A 134 -8.14 8.10 8.92
CA ALA A 134 -8.02 9.03 7.79
C ALA A 134 -6.93 10.10 7.96
N PRO A 135 -6.71 10.71 9.15
CA PRO A 135 -5.63 11.68 9.36
C PRO A 135 -4.22 11.12 9.20
N ILE A 136 -4.02 9.82 9.38
CA ILE A 136 -2.69 9.17 9.29
C ILE A 136 -2.45 8.48 7.95
N PHE A 137 -3.48 8.33 7.13
CA PHE A 137 -3.32 7.82 5.78
C PHE A 137 -2.56 8.79 4.88
N ALA A 138 -1.87 8.24 3.88
CA ALA A 138 -1.29 9.05 2.82
C ALA A 138 -2.39 9.90 2.15
N ALA A 139 -2.13 11.20 1.98
CA ALA A 139 -3.12 12.13 1.43
C ALA A 139 -3.73 11.67 0.09
N PRO A 140 -2.97 11.12 -0.89
CA PRO A 140 -3.55 10.61 -2.12
C PRO A 140 -4.51 9.43 -1.92
N PHE A 141 -4.23 8.53 -0.96
CA PHE A 141 -5.13 7.41 -0.65
C PHE A 141 -6.44 7.93 -0.10
N ARG A 142 -6.37 8.84 0.88
CA ARG A 142 -7.55 9.48 1.47
C ARG A 142 -8.40 10.19 0.41
N THR A 143 -7.79 10.94 -0.50
CA THR A 143 -8.51 11.62 -1.59
C THR A 143 -9.31 10.64 -2.46
N ILE A 144 -8.77 9.45 -2.73
CA ILE A 144 -9.51 8.43 -3.47
C ILE A 144 -10.69 7.93 -2.66
N VAL A 145 -10.48 7.55 -1.39
CA VAL A 145 -11.57 7.05 -0.54
C VAL A 145 -12.68 8.08 -0.35
N GLU A 146 -12.34 9.34 -0.09
CA GLU A 146 -13.30 10.43 0.11
C GLU A 146 -14.00 10.87 -1.18
N SER A 147 -13.54 10.41 -2.34
CA SER A 147 -14.22 10.63 -3.62
C SER A 147 -15.30 9.58 -3.92
N LEU A 148 -15.33 8.48 -3.15
CA LEU A 148 -16.33 7.42 -3.31
C LEU A 148 -17.70 7.87 -2.80
N PRO A 149 -18.80 7.25 -3.26
CA PRO A 149 -20.13 7.52 -2.73
C PRO A 149 -20.19 7.32 -1.21
N ASP A 150 -20.71 8.32 -0.49
CA ASP A 150 -20.85 8.25 0.97
C ASP A 150 -22.28 7.83 1.37
N GLU A 151 -22.47 6.52 1.57
CA GLU A 151 -23.76 5.95 2.01
C GLU A 151 -24.13 6.32 3.44
N CYS A 152 -23.16 6.78 4.23
CA CYS A 152 -23.31 7.06 5.66
C CYS A 152 -23.56 8.54 5.99
N ALA A 153 -23.64 9.41 4.98
CA ALA A 153 -23.83 10.85 5.14
C ALA A 153 -25.29 11.28 5.43
N ASN A 154 -26.17 10.35 5.83
CA ASN A 154 -27.60 10.59 6.08
C ASN A 154 -27.91 10.89 7.55
#